data_AF-A0A7J4GUU7-F1
#
_entry.id   AF-A0A7J4GUU7-F1
#
_cell.length_a   1.000
_cell.length_b   1.000
_cell.length_c   1.000
_cell.angle_alpha   90.00
_cell.angle_beta   90.00
_cell.angle_gamma   90.00
#
_symmetry.space_group_name_H-M   'P 1'
#
loop_
_entity.id
_entity.type
_entity.pdbx_description
1 polymer ?
#
loop_
_entity_poly.entity_id
_entity_poly.type
_entity_poly.pdbx_seq_one_letter_code
_entity_poly.pdbx_strand_id
1 'polypeptide(L)'
;MRSRNSMICVLILLLMGAAPSLADAPTDGSTITITSDESWSSSLTLNGSVTIASGATLTIDSNTDIATSSSITVSNGGNLIIDSSIINAQEQMDWLAMDDISAQITIPLQGTGGEVSIKFTFKDSLVENILKAGFTGSELSSQSGEDAQFTTNLEQGVTEVSINLSAAGWLAVKITEVDIVESGTGSSVEDIRSLQYSGLKAGAVATWSLNVMEGGSLLSSQSSISDVDLVCFGTCTLNQTTMQSFEPIDLSDSGIITLIDSNLNGSIDDEDIKSLSGAEVNWDATTTGSGGNTDRWIIERIGQKVTTPLPGVLIQLVELGYWNESKTVTTDSNGMFTLPSRIIQWMDSSGEAHNESARIENISFNRASAW
;
A
#
# COMPACT_ATOMS: atom_id res chain seq x y z
N MET A 1 25.39 -79.88 1.61
CA MET A 1 24.19 -80.00 2.47
C MET A 1 23.51 -78.62 2.49
N ARG A 2 22.29 -78.51 1.92
CA ARG A 2 21.24 -77.46 2.07
C ARG A 2 21.67 -75.98 1.97
N SER A 3 21.47 -75.28 0.86
CA SER A 3 20.23 -74.56 0.42
C SER A 3 19.60 -73.62 1.45
N ARG A 4 19.61 -72.30 1.20
CA ARG A 4 18.41 -71.46 0.94
C ARG A 4 18.69 -69.94 0.93
N ASN A 5 18.08 -69.30 -0.07
CA ASN A 5 17.51 -67.93 -0.11
C ASN A 5 18.52 -66.78 -0.28
N SER A 6 18.69 -66.13 -1.44
CA SER A 6 17.69 -65.59 -2.38
C SER A 6 16.69 -64.64 -1.70
N MET A 7 17.16 -63.48 -1.23
CA MET A 7 16.31 -62.30 -0.96
C MET A 7 17.15 -61.02 -0.69
N ILE A 8 17.97 -60.56 -1.65
CA ILE A 8 18.75 -59.29 -1.49
C ILE A 8 18.50 -58.27 -2.62
N CYS A 9 17.62 -58.54 -3.61
CA CYS A 9 17.46 -57.64 -4.76
C CYS A 9 16.07 -57.00 -4.98
N VAL A 10 15.18 -56.96 -3.98
CA VAL A 10 13.82 -56.39 -4.20
C VAL A 10 13.45 -55.22 -3.26
N LEU A 11 14.29 -54.84 -2.28
CA LEU A 11 13.98 -53.77 -1.33
C LEU A 11 14.75 -52.45 -1.55
N ILE A 12 15.16 -52.15 -2.78
CA ILE A 12 15.81 -50.87 -3.15
C ILE A 12 15.02 -50.14 -4.28
N LEU A 13 13.98 -50.75 -4.85
CA LEU A 13 13.16 -50.15 -5.91
C LEU A 13 11.83 -49.50 -5.43
N LEU A 14 11.65 -49.31 -4.11
CA LEU A 14 10.50 -48.60 -3.53
C LEU A 14 10.84 -47.20 -2.99
N LEU A 15 12.03 -46.68 -3.31
CA LEU A 15 12.42 -45.28 -3.15
C LEU A 15 12.29 -44.52 -4.49
N MET A 16 11.28 -44.87 -5.29
CA MET A 16 10.70 -43.87 -6.19
C MET A 16 10.04 -42.85 -5.27
N GLY A 17 10.80 -41.82 -4.92
CA GLY A 17 10.24 -40.63 -4.31
C GLY A 17 9.02 -40.26 -5.13
N ALA A 18 7.86 -40.22 -4.48
CA ALA A 18 6.80 -39.37 -4.97
C ALA A 18 7.47 -38.01 -5.16
N ALA A 19 7.63 -37.59 -6.42
CA ALA A 19 7.79 -36.17 -6.65
C ALA A 19 6.66 -35.52 -5.83
N PRO A 20 6.95 -34.53 -4.98
CA PRO A 20 5.87 -33.79 -4.34
C PRO A 20 4.93 -33.42 -5.48
N SER A 21 3.67 -33.87 -5.40
CA SER A 21 2.65 -33.23 -6.21
C SER A 21 2.79 -31.76 -5.87
N LEU A 22 3.14 -30.93 -6.84
CA LEU A 22 3.02 -29.49 -6.69
C LEU A 22 1.56 -29.30 -6.26
N ALA A 23 1.36 -28.93 -4.99
CA ALA A 23 0.04 -28.52 -4.58
C ALA A 23 -0.17 -27.18 -5.30
N ASP A 24 -1.23 -27.13 -6.09
CA ASP A 24 -1.60 -25.91 -6.78
C ASP A 24 -2.37 -25.02 -5.80
N ALA A 25 -2.27 -23.71 -5.98
CA ALA A 25 -3.12 -22.75 -5.28
C ALA A 25 -4.61 -23.11 -5.44
N PRO A 26 -5.48 -22.84 -4.45
CA PRO A 26 -6.91 -23.05 -4.62
C PRO A 26 -7.43 -22.12 -5.74
N THR A 27 -8.27 -22.66 -6.62
CA THR A 27 -8.86 -21.92 -7.76
C THR A 27 -10.39 -21.80 -7.67
N ASP A 28 -11.00 -22.30 -6.60
CA ASP A 28 -12.44 -22.50 -6.46
C ASP A 28 -13.06 -21.77 -5.25
N GLY A 29 -12.30 -20.86 -4.64
CA GLY A 29 -12.67 -20.13 -3.43
C GLY A 29 -12.43 -20.92 -2.13
N SER A 30 -11.86 -22.12 -2.20
CA SER A 30 -11.59 -22.94 -1.01
C SER A 30 -10.43 -22.40 -0.17
N THR A 31 -10.34 -22.88 1.07
CA THR A 31 -9.23 -22.61 1.96
C THR A 31 -8.30 -23.82 2.02
N ILE A 32 -7.00 -23.61 1.83
CA ILE A 32 -5.97 -24.62 2.02
C ILE A 32 -4.99 -24.23 3.13
N THR A 33 -4.29 -25.21 3.67
CA THR A 33 -3.21 -24.99 4.64
C THR A 33 -1.94 -25.67 4.15
N ILE A 34 -0.89 -24.86 3.98
CA ILE A 34 0.47 -25.33 3.66
C ILE A 34 1.13 -25.78 4.96
N THR A 35 1.42 -27.08 5.08
CA THR A 35 1.95 -27.70 6.31
C THR A 35 3.38 -28.22 6.16
N SER A 36 3.96 -28.08 4.97
CA SER A 36 5.35 -28.39 4.64
C SER A 36 5.83 -27.45 3.55
N ASP A 37 7.13 -27.41 3.29
CA ASP A 37 7.69 -26.55 2.24
C ASP A 37 7.10 -26.87 0.86
N GLU A 38 6.73 -25.82 0.14
CA GLU A 38 6.06 -25.87 -1.16
C GLU A 38 6.52 -24.72 -2.06
N SER A 39 6.48 -24.92 -3.38
CA SER A 39 6.86 -23.90 -4.36
C SER A 39 5.86 -23.82 -5.51
N TRP A 40 5.46 -22.60 -5.85
CA TRP A 40 4.57 -22.26 -6.96
C TRP A 40 5.36 -21.59 -8.08
N SER A 41 5.89 -22.43 -8.97
CA SER A 41 6.83 -22.03 -10.04
C SER A 41 6.24 -21.98 -11.43
N SER A 42 4.91 -22.02 -11.53
CA SER A 42 4.18 -21.87 -12.79
C SER A 42 3.05 -20.88 -12.59
N SER A 43 2.87 -19.99 -13.57
CA SER A 43 1.84 -18.97 -13.48
C SER A 43 0.48 -19.56 -13.17
N LEU A 44 -0.18 -18.99 -12.16
CA LEU A 44 -1.41 -19.55 -11.62
C LEU A 44 -2.39 -18.44 -11.23
N THR A 45 -3.61 -18.88 -10.92
CA THR A 45 -4.62 -18.05 -10.29
C THR A 45 -4.86 -18.55 -8.89
N LEU A 46 -4.78 -17.66 -7.91
CA LEU A 46 -5.25 -17.91 -6.55
C LEU A 46 -6.68 -17.38 -6.42
N ASN A 47 -7.64 -18.27 -6.21
CA ASN A 47 -9.01 -17.94 -5.83
C ASN A 47 -9.37 -18.74 -4.58
N GLY A 48 -9.31 -18.09 -3.42
CA GLY A 48 -9.50 -18.71 -2.12
C GLY A 48 -8.53 -18.20 -1.06
N SER A 49 -8.36 -18.97 0.00
CA SER A 49 -7.51 -18.57 1.14
C SER A 49 -6.41 -19.58 1.38
N VAL A 50 -5.21 -19.09 1.66
CA VAL A 50 -4.02 -19.92 1.92
C VAL A 50 -3.51 -19.58 3.31
N THR A 51 -3.37 -20.58 4.17
CA THR A 51 -2.69 -20.44 5.46
C THR A 51 -1.37 -21.19 5.45
N ILE A 52 -0.27 -20.49 5.69
CA ILE A 52 1.06 -21.10 5.84
C ILE A 52 1.27 -21.39 7.32
N ALA A 53 1.38 -22.67 7.66
CA ALA A 53 1.48 -23.12 9.04
C ALA A 53 2.91 -22.95 9.60
N SER A 54 3.01 -23.09 10.93
CA SER A 54 4.29 -23.04 11.63
C SER A 54 5.27 -24.09 11.08
N GLY A 55 6.49 -23.67 10.77
CA GLY A 55 7.55 -24.52 10.23
C GLY A 55 7.43 -24.83 8.73
N ALA A 56 6.42 -24.31 8.04
CA ALA A 56 6.27 -24.45 6.59
C ALA A 56 6.74 -23.19 5.86
N THR A 57 7.21 -23.37 4.63
CA THR A 57 7.57 -22.29 3.72
C THR A 57 6.78 -22.40 2.42
N LEU A 58 6.08 -21.35 2.02
CA LEU A 58 5.57 -21.21 0.66
C LEU A 58 6.50 -20.29 -0.12
N THR A 59 7.02 -20.77 -1.25
CA THR A 59 7.78 -19.94 -2.21
C THR A 59 6.94 -19.73 -3.47
N ILE A 60 6.74 -18.48 -3.85
CA ILE A 60 6.11 -18.08 -5.11
C ILE A 60 7.19 -17.45 -5.98
N ASP A 61 7.57 -18.13 -7.05
CA ASP A 61 8.59 -17.72 -8.03
C ASP A 61 8.00 -17.66 -9.45
N SER A 62 6.71 -17.35 -9.53
CA SER A 62 5.98 -17.16 -10.78
C SER A 62 4.86 -16.13 -10.65
N ASN A 63 4.44 -15.58 -11.80
CA ASN A 63 3.33 -14.61 -11.83
C ASN A 63 2.03 -15.25 -11.32
N THR A 64 1.37 -14.57 -10.39
CA THR A 64 0.16 -15.06 -9.74
C THR A 64 -0.92 -13.99 -9.81
N ASP A 65 -2.07 -14.35 -10.40
CA ASP A 65 -3.25 -13.51 -10.36
C ASP A 65 -4.14 -13.92 -9.19
N ILE A 66 -4.49 -12.97 -8.32
CA ILE A 66 -5.27 -13.20 -7.10
C ILE A 66 -6.69 -12.67 -7.30
N ALA A 67 -7.68 -13.55 -7.15
CA ALA A 67 -9.08 -13.19 -7.26
C ALA A 67 -9.53 -12.32 -6.07
N THR A 68 -10.50 -11.42 -6.32
CA THR A 68 -11.12 -10.59 -5.29
C THR A 68 -11.58 -11.41 -4.08
N SER A 69 -11.36 -10.87 -2.88
CA SER A 69 -11.61 -11.49 -1.56
C SER A 69 -10.74 -12.71 -1.22
N SER A 70 -9.72 -13.04 -2.00
CA SER A 70 -8.72 -14.06 -1.65
C SER A 70 -7.76 -13.57 -0.57
N SER A 71 -7.05 -14.50 0.05
CA SER A 71 -6.08 -14.14 1.10
C SER A 71 -4.91 -15.11 1.23
N ILE A 72 -3.78 -14.58 1.68
CA ILE A 72 -2.64 -15.37 2.16
C ILE A 72 -2.39 -14.97 3.62
N THR A 73 -2.33 -15.96 4.52
CA THR A 73 -2.01 -15.76 5.94
C THR A 73 -0.76 -16.54 6.31
N VAL A 74 0.26 -15.83 6.78
CA VAL A 74 1.50 -16.41 7.31
C VAL A 74 1.35 -16.54 8.83
N SER A 75 1.24 -17.77 9.33
CA SER A 75 1.12 -18.02 10.78
C SER A 75 2.45 -17.85 11.50
N ASN A 76 2.43 -17.82 12.83
CA ASN A 76 3.63 -17.83 13.67
C ASN A 76 4.58 -18.99 13.29
N GLY A 77 5.82 -18.66 12.93
CA GLY A 77 6.85 -19.58 12.49
C GLY A 77 6.69 -20.10 11.06
N GLY A 78 5.68 -19.63 10.31
CA GLY A 78 5.53 -19.87 8.88
C GLY A 78 6.27 -18.81 8.06
N ASN A 79 6.60 -19.14 6.82
CA ASN A 79 7.39 -18.29 5.94
C ASN A 79 6.72 -18.17 4.55
N LEU A 80 6.58 -16.95 4.05
CA LEU A 80 6.23 -16.67 2.66
C LEU A 80 7.42 -16.02 1.97
N ILE A 81 7.83 -16.59 0.84
CA ILE A 81 8.85 -16.03 -0.04
C ILE A 81 8.19 -15.73 -1.38
N ILE A 82 8.29 -14.48 -1.83
CA ILE A 82 7.89 -14.04 -3.18
C ILE A 82 9.17 -13.59 -3.86
N ASP A 83 9.62 -14.31 -4.88
CA ASP A 83 10.88 -14.02 -5.55
C ASP A 83 10.65 -13.84 -7.06
N SER A 84 11.15 -12.74 -7.61
CA SER A 84 11.15 -12.49 -9.05
C SER A 84 9.77 -12.67 -9.70
N SER A 85 8.70 -12.27 -8.98
CA SER A 85 7.31 -12.57 -9.31
C SER A 85 6.46 -11.32 -9.44
N ILE A 86 5.41 -11.40 -10.26
CA ILE A 86 4.35 -10.39 -10.33
C ILE A 86 3.09 -10.97 -9.70
N ILE A 87 2.64 -10.36 -8.61
CA ILE A 87 1.41 -10.70 -7.89
C ILE A 87 0.37 -9.62 -8.18
N ASN A 88 -0.60 -9.93 -9.02
CA ASN A 88 -1.62 -8.97 -9.44
C ASN A 88 -2.97 -9.36 -8.85
N ALA A 89 -3.80 -8.37 -8.53
CA ALA A 89 -5.23 -8.65 -8.46
C ALA A 89 -5.82 -8.92 -9.85
N GLN A 90 -6.78 -9.84 -9.93
CA GLN A 90 -7.57 -10.08 -11.13
C GLN A 90 -8.51 -8.93 -11.47
N GLU A 91 -9.09 -8.31 -10.45
CA GLU A 91 -9.87 -7.10 -10.60
C GLU A 91 -9.02 -5.93 -10.11
N GLN A 92 -8.71 -5.02 -11.03
CA GLN A 92 -7.96 -3.81 -10.73
C GLN A 92 -8.90 -2.62 -10.85
N MET A 93 -8.82 -1.71 -9.88
CA MET A 93 -9.45 -0.41 -10.01
C MET A 93 -8.44 0.52 -10.70
N ASP A 94 -8.84 1.07 -11.85
CA ASP A 94 -7.96 1.72 -12.83
C ASP A 94 -8.21 3.23 -12.92
N TRP A 95 -8.50 3.89 -11.80
CA TRP A 95 -8.72 5.34 -11.80
C TRP A 95 -7.72 6.13 -10.94
N LEU A 96 -7.39 7.34 -11.40
CA LEU A 96 -6.68 8.36 -10.64
C LEU A 96 -7.66 9.46 -10.23
N ALA A 97 -7.84 9.68 -8.93
CA ALA A 97 -8.57 10.84 -8.40
C ALA A 97 -7.64 12.03 -8.28
N MET A 98 -8.16 13.24 -8.44
CA MET A 98 -7.51 14.39 -7.82
C MET A 98 -7.56 14.27 -6.30
N ASP A 99 -6.45 14.62 -5.66
CA ASP A 99 -6.27 14.66 -4.20
C ASP A 99 -6.00 16.09 -3.68
N ASP A 100 -5.79 17.03 -4.62
CA ASP A 100 -5.58 18.44 -4.34
C ASP A 100 -6.32 19.29 -5.37
N ILE A 101 -6.52 20.58 -5.07
CA ILE A 101 -7.09 21.58 -5.98
C ILE A 101 -6.23 21.78 -7.24
N SER A 102 -4.96 21.35 -7.20
CA SER A 102 -4.02 21.38 -8.32
C SER A 102 -3.32 20.04 -8.43
N ALA A 103 -3.26 19.51 -9.65
CA ALA A 103 -2.59 18.25 -9.90
C ALA A 103 -1.83 18.29 -11.24
N GLN A 104 -0.92 17.35 -11.42
CA GLN A 104 -0.17 17.16 -12.65
C GLN A 104 -0.03 15.67 -12.92
N ILE A 105 -0.15 15.30 -14.19
CA ILE A 105 0.14 13.95 -14.68
C ILE A 105 1.10 14.04 -15.87
N THR A 106 2.17 13.24 -15.83
CA THR A 106 3.17 13.16 -16.88
C THR A 106 2.88 11.97 -17.78
N ILE A 107 2.74 12.27 -19.07
CA ILE A 107 2.35 11.33 -20.11
C ILE A 107 3.60 10.99 -20.95
N PRO A 108 4.03 9.72 -20.98
CA PRO A 108 5.16 9.30 -21.81
C PRO A 108 4.77 9.28 -23.29
N LEU A 109 5.70 9.66 -24.15
CA LEU A 109 5.55 9.73 -25.61
C LEU A 109 6.65 8.92 -26.31
N GLN A 110 6.46 8.59 -27.58
CA GLN A 110 7.45 7.90 -28.40
C GLN A 110 8.50 8.86 -28.97
N GLY A 111 8.27 10.17 -28.90
CA GLY A 111 9.21 11.21 -29.31
C GLY A 111 9.30 11.39 -30.83
N THR A 112 8.26 11.03 -31.56
CA THR A 112 8.24 11.20 -33.02
C THR A 112 8.07 12.67 -33.41
N GLY A 113 7.49 13.48 -32.52
CA GLY A 113 7.23 14.91 -32.75
C GLY A 113 6.01 15.18 -33.64
N GLY A 114 5.73 16.45 -33.90
CA GLY A 114 4.54 16.90 -34.63
C GLY A 114 3.32 17.06 -33.72
N GLU A 115 2.13 16.92 -34.30
CA GLU A 115 0.88 17.03 -33.53
C GLU A 115 0.71 15.81 -32.60
N VAL A 116 0.50 16.10 -31.32
CA VAL A 116 0.19 15.13 -30.28
C VAL A 116 -1.14 15.50 -29.66
N SER A 117 -2.01 14.50 -29.51
CA SER A 117 -3.28 14.65 -28.83
C SER A 117 -3.38 13.67 -27.66
N ILE A 118 -3.79 14.15 -26.50
CA ILE A 118 -3.97 13.37 -25.27
C ILE A 118 -5.42 13.51 -24.86
N LYS A 119 -6.11 12.40 -24.63
CA LYS A 119 -7.50 12.38 -24.17
C LYS A 119 -7.58 11.69 -22.81
N PHE A 120 -8.21 12.35 -21.85
CA PHE A 120 -8.59 11.74 -20.58
C PHE A 120 -10.06 11.33 -20.64
N THR A 121 -10.37 10.10 -20.25
CA THR A 121 -11.74 9.65 -19.97
C THR A 121 -11.99 9.75 -18.47
N PHE A 122 -13.15 10.27 -18.07
CA PHE A 122 -13.52 10.42 -16.67
C PHE A 122 -14.51 9.36 -16.21
N LYS A 123 -14.39 8.92 -14.96
CA LYS A 123 -15.31 7.96 -14.33
C LYS A 123 -16.76 8.46 -14.31
N ASP A 124 -16.92 9.74 -14.00
CA ASP A 124 -18.19 10.44 -13.93
C ASP A 124 -18.11 11.67 -14.86
N SER A 125 -19.20 11.96 -15.56
CA SER A 125 -19.27 13.13 -16.45
C SER A 125 -19.04 14.43 -15.67
N LEU A 126 -18.05 15.21 -16.09
CA LEU A 126 -17.69 16.46 -15.45
C LEU A 126 -18.71 17.56 -15.75
N VAL A 127 -19.14 18.27 -14.71
CA VAL A 127 -19.93 19.50 -14.85
C VAL A 127 -19.01 20.66 -15.27
N GLU A 128 -19.54 21.58 -16.07
CA GLU A 128 -18.82 22.77 -16.53
C GLU A 128 -18.18 23.54 -15.35
N ASN A 129 -16.93 23.97 -15.54
CA ASN A 129 -16.12 24.72 -14.58
C ASN A 129 -15.69 23.96 -13.32
N ILE A 130 -15.93 22.63 -13.23
CA ILE A 130 -15.33 21.81 -12.16
C ILE A 130 -13.81 21.72 -12.35
N LEU A 131 -13.38 21.41 -13.56
CA LEU A 131 -11.98 21.17 -13.92
C LEU A 131 -11.51 22.19 -14.95
N LYS A 132 -10.32 22.74 -14.75
CA LYS A 132 -9.52 23.38 -15.80
C LYS A 132 -8.27 22.54 -16.03
N ALA A 133 -7.92 22.34 -17.29
CA ALA A 133 -6.78 21.51 -17.64
C ALA A 133 -6.06 22.00 -18.91
N GLY A 134 -4.80 21.58 -19.07
CA GLY A 134 -3.98 21.92 -20.23
C GLY A 134 -2.52 21.51 -20.04
N PHE A 135 -1.73 21.59 -21.11
CA PHE A 135 -0.29 21.32 -21.05
C PHE A 135 0.42 22.27 -20.09
N THR A 136 1.49 21.79 -19.45
CA THR A 136 2.36 22.62 -18.62
C THR A 136 2.91 23.79 -19.42
N GLY A 137 2.81 25.00 -18.86
CA GLY A 137 3.19 26.24 -19.53
C GLY A 137 2.13 26.84 -20.46
N SER A 138 0.96 26.22 -20.59
CA SER A 138 -0.18 26.75 -21.33
C SER A 138 -1.28 27.30 -20.41
N GLU A 139 -2.18 28.12 -20.96
CA GLU A 139 -3.39 28.56 -20.26
C GLU A 139 -4.36 27.37 -20.07
N LEU A 140 -4.86 27.17 -18.85
CA LEU A 140 -5.80 26.09 -18.54
C LEU A 140 -7.21 26.44 -19.02
N SER A 141 -7.85 25.52 -19.74
CA SER A 141 -9.22 25.69 -20.24
C SER A 141 -10.21 24.81 -19.47
N SER A 142 -11.45 25.28 -19.35
CA SER A 142 -12.53 24.56 -18.67
C SER A 142 -12.87 23.26 -19.41
N GLN A 143 -12.97 22.17 -18.66
CA GLN A 143 -13.34 20.84 -19.17
C GLN A 143 -14.71 20.42 -18.63
N SER A 144 -15.46 19.66 -19.44
CA SER A 144 -16.76 19.11 -19.07
C SER A 144 -17.09 17.90 -19.94
N GLY A 145 -18.07 17.09 -19.51
CA GLY A 145 -18.45 15.87 -20.21
C GLY A 145 -17.67 14.64 -19.74
N GLU A 146 -17.75 13.57 -20.52
CA GLU A 146 -17.14 12.27 -20.20
C GLU A 146 -15.64 12.23 -20.55
N ASP A 147 -15.17 13.15 -21.39
CA ASP A 147 -13.79 13.20 -21.86
C ASP A 147 -13.25 14.63 -21.96
N ALA A 148 -11.93 14.76 -21.89
CA ALA A 148 -11.21 16.00 -22.16
C ALA A 148 -10.03 15.71 -23.10
N GLN A 149 -9.91 16.46 -24.19
CA GLN A 149 -8.86 16.29 -25.19
C GLN A 149 -7.96 17.52 -25.29
N PHE A 150 -6.64 17.28 -25.24
CA PHE A 150 -5.59 18.29 -25.31
C PHE A 150 -4.73 18.04 -26.54
N THR A 151 -4.52 19.04 -27.37
CA THR A 151 -3.69 18.92 -28.58
C THR A 151 -2.61 20.00 -28.61
N THR A 152 -1.38 19.61 -28.94
CA THR A 152 -0.25 20.52 -29.12
C THR A 152 0.69 20.02 -30.23
N ASN A 153 1.63 20.86 -30.66
CA ASN A 153 2.71 20.46 -31.55
C ASN A 153 4.03 20.40 -30.77
N LEU A 154 4.72 19.28 -30.86
CA LEU A 154 5.99 19.03 -30.18
C LEU A 154 7.14 18.91 -31.18
N GLU A 155 8.33 19.28 -30.74
CA GLU A 155 9.56 19.00 -31.48
C GLU A 155 9.88 17.49 -31.46
N GLN A 156 10.63 17.03 -32.45
CA GLN A 156 11.09 15.64 -32.47
C GLN A 156 12.03 15.38 -31.29
N GLY A 157 11.87 14.23 -30.64
CA GLY A 157 12.67 13.79 -29.49
C GLY A 157 12.11 14.17 -28.12
N VAL A 158 10.95 14.84 -28.03
CA VAL A 158 10.25 15.06 -26.75
C VAL A 158 9.59 13.75 -26.30
N THR A 159 10.08 13.16 -25.22
CA THR A 159 9.65 11.82 -24.74
C THR A 159 8.58 11.86 -23.66
N GLU A 160 8.21 13.03 -23.17
CA GLU A 160 7.17 13.19 -22.15
C GLU A 160 6.56 14.59 -22.20
N VAL A 161 5.33 14.69 -21.75
CA VAL A 161 4.62 15.96 -21.54
C VAL A 161 3.78 15.88 -20.29
N SER A 162 3.58 17.00 -19.60
CA SER A 162 2.75 17.03 -18.40
C SER A 162 1.48 17.83 -18.62
N ILE A 163 0.34 17.26 -18.20
CA ILE A 163 -0.97 17.94 -18.17
C ILE A 163 -1.20 18.43 -16.74
N ASN A 164 -1.44 19.72 -16.60
CA ASN A 164 -1.84 20.35 -15.34
C ASN A 164 -3.36 20.34 -15.23
N LEU A 165 -3.83 20.10 -14.01
CA LEU A 165 -5.24 20.03 -13.63
C LEU A 165 -5.46 21.01 -12.49
N SER A 166 -6.56 21.75 -12.52
CA SER A 166 -7.00 22.62 -11.44
C SER A 166 -8.50 22.52 -11.25
N ALA A 167 -8.95 22.09 -10.07
CA ALA A 167 -10.36 21.79 -9.83
C ALA A 167 -10.90 22.38 -8.54
N ALA A 168 -12.02 23.10 -8.63
CA ALA A 168 -12.73 23.66 -7.47
C ALA A 168 -13.53 22.59 -6.69
N GLY A 169 -13.89 21.50 -7.36
CA GLY A 169 -14.52 20.30 -6.79
C GLY A 169 -13.67 19.06 -7.08
N TRP A 170 -12.40 19.11 -6.73
CA TRP A 170 -11.38 18.11 -7.08
C TRP A 170 -11.78 16.66 -6.76
N LEU A 171 -12.51 16.42 -5.67
CA LEU A 171 -13.06 15.09 -5.31
C LEU A 171 -13.94 14.44 -6.40
N ALA A 172 -14.50 15.24 -7.33
CA ALA A 172 -15.32 14.74 -8.43
C ALA A 172 -14.49 14.33 -9.67
N VAL A 173 -13.21 14.70 -9.74
CA VAL A 173 -12.37 14.44 -10.91
C VAL A 173 -11.66 13.09 -10.73
N LYS A 174 -12.04 12.12 -11.55
CA LYS A 174 -11.46 10.77 -11.58
C LYS A 174 -11.19 10.36 -13.02
N ILE A 175 -9.93 10.20 -13.38
CA ILE A 175 -9.48 9.78 -14.71
C ILE A 175 -9.44 8.25 -14.71
N THR A 176 -10.02 7.60 -15.71
CA THR A 176 -10.01 6.12 -15.86
C THR A 176 -9.15 5.66 -17.03
N GLU A 177 -8.91 6.53 -18.00
CA GLU A 177 -8.20 6.16 -19.22
C GLU A 177 -7.42 7.37 -19.74
N VAL A 178 -6.25 7.09 -20.30
CA VAL A 178 -5.45 8.07 -21.03
C VAL A 178 -5.13 7.50 -22.41
N ASP A 179 -5.69 8.14 -23.44
CA ASP A 179 -5.36 7.86 -24.83
C ASP A 179 -4.36 8.90 -25.35
N ILE A 180 -3.40 8.42 -26.14
CA ILE A 180 -2.34 9.21 -26.76
C ILE A 180 -2.39 8.98 -28.26
N VAL A 181 -2.53 10.05 -29.03
CA VAL A 181 -2.39 10.04 -30.49
C VAL A 181 -1.15 10.85 -30.85
N GLU A 182 -0.10 10.17 -31.30
CA GLU A 182 1.16 10.78 -31.71
C GLU A 182 1.43 10.44 -33.19
N SER A 183 1.65 11.47 -34.03
CA SER A 183 1.89 11.28 -35.47
C SER A 183 0.83 10.45 -36.20
N GLY A 184 -0.44 10.55 -35.75
CA GLY A 184 -1.56 9.79 -36.31
C GLY A 184 -1.66 8.33 -35.86
N THR A 185 -0.78 7.87 -34.97
CA THR A 185 -0.85 6.56 -34.32
C THR A 185 -1.45 6.71 -32.94
N GLY A 186 -2.55 6.00 -32.67
CA GLY A 186 -3.20 5.97 -31.35
C GLY A 186 -2.65 4.84 -30.48
N SER A 187 -2.56 5.11 -29.19
CA SER A 187 -2.24 4.15 -28.12
C SER A 187 -2.98 4.54 -26.85
N SER A 188 -3.19 3.59 -25.95
CA SER A 188 -3.77 3.82 -24.63
C SER A 188 -2.76 3.43 -23.58
N VAL A 189 -2.74 4.14 -22.45
CA VAL A 189 -1.93 3.76 -21.29
C VAL A 189 -2.59 2.54 -20.64
N GLU A 190 -1.85 1.42 -20.56
CA GLU A 190 -2.38 0.14 -20.03
C GLU A 190 -2.79 0.25 -18.56
N ASP A 191 -1.95 0.87 -17.73
CA ASP A 191 -2.28 1.19 -16.35
C ASP A 191 -1.92 2.64 -16.05
N ILE A 192 -2.94 3.50 -15.94
CA ILE A 192 -2.73 4.93 -15.70
C ILE A 192 -2.08 5.22 -14.34
N ARG A 193 -2.12 4.28 -13.40
CA ARG A 193 -1.52 4.41 -12.06
C ARG A 193 0.00 4.24 -12.10
N SER A 194 0.52 3.67 -13.18
CA SER A 194 1.96 3.60 -13.45
C SER A 194 2.54 4.93 -13.92
N LEU A 195 1.69 5.91 -14.29
CA LEU A 195 2.13 7.23 -14.69
C LEU A 195 2.70 8.00 -13.50
N GLN A 196 3.62 8.92 -13.78
CA GLN A 196 4.07 9.87 -12.76
C GLN A 196 3.04 10.98 -12.59
N TYR A 197 2.66 11.27 -11.35
CA TYR A 197 1.71 12.32 -11.03
C TYR A 197 1.99 12.98 -9.68
N SER A 198 1.40 14.14 -9.48
CA SER A 198 1.37 14.87 -8.20
C SER A 198 0.00 15.49 -8.00
N GLY A 199 -0.51 15.53 -6.76
CA GLY A 199 -1.88 16.00 -6.47
C GLY A 199 -2.98 15.09 -7.03
N LEU A 200 -2.60 13.88 -7.47
CA LEU A 200 -3.49 12.79 -7.80
C LEU A 200 -3.22 11.63 -6.84
N LYS A 201 -4.22 10.77 -6.66
CA LYS A 201 -4.15 9.55 -5.88
C LYS A 201 -4.77 8.40 -6.65
N ALA A 202 -4.13 7.24 -6.61
CA ALA A 202 -4.73 6.03 -7.15
C ALA A 202 -6.01 5.71 -6.37
N GLY A 203 -7.12 5.70 -7.08
CA GLY A 203 -8.38 5.25 -6.54
C GLY A 203 -8.42 3.74 -6.57
N ALA A 204 -7.95 3.11 -5.51
CA ALA A 204 -8.01 1.66 -5.36
C ALA A 204 -8.77 1.27 -4.10
N VAL A 205 -9.19 0.01 -4.08
CA VAL A 205 -9.55 -0.71 -2.86
C VAL A 205 -8.70 -1.96 -2.95
N ALA A 206 -7.99 -2.31 -1.89
CA ALA A 206 -7.33 -3.62 -1.87
C ALA A 206 -8.37 -4.71 -2.12
N THR A 207 -8.14 -5.55 -3.13
CA THR A 207 -9.08 -6.59 -3.52
C THR A 207 -8.73 -7.93 -2.90
N TRP A 208 -7.53 -8.08 -2.33
CA TRP A 208 -7.08 -9.27 -1.62
C TRP A 208 -6.18 -8.89 -0.45
N SER A 209 -5.97 -9.82 0.48
CA SER A 209 -5.19 -9.54 1.70
C SER A 209 -3.98 -10.46 1.89
N LEU A 210 -2.90 -9.89 2.41
CA LEU A 210 -1.71 -10.58 2.87
C LEU A 210 -1.51 -10.29 4.36
N ASN A 211 -1.68 -11.31 5.19
CA ASN A 211 -1.61 -11.18 6.63
C ASN A 211 -0.38 -11.92 7.17
N VAL A 212 0.62 -11.20 7.66
CA VAL A 212 1.80 -11.77 8.31
C VAL A 212 1.61 -11.65 9.82
N MET A 213 1.22 -12.75 10.46
CA MET A 213 0.94 -12.78 11.89
C MET A 213 2.23 -12.66 12.73
N GLU A 214 2.09 -12.33 14.01
CA GLU A 214 3.21 -12.29 14.97
C GLU A 214 4.04 -13.58 14.90
N GLY A 215 5.35 -13.42 14.70
CA GLY A 215 6.30 -14.52 14.53
C GLY A 215 6.32 -15.21 13.16
N GLY A 216 5.45 -14.84 12.22
CA GLY A 216 5.54 -15.21 10.80
C GLY A 216 6.49 -14.29 10.03
N SER A 217 6.94 -14.72 8.85
CA SER A 217 7.80 -13.88 8.01
C SER A 217 7.40 -13.83 6.54
N LEU A 218 7.46 -12.65 5.95
CA LEU A 218 7.39 -12.38 4.52
C LEU A 218 8.76 -11.89 4.02
N LEU A 219 9.24 -12.49 2.92
CA LEU A 219 10.32 -11.97 2.10
C LEU A 219 9.83 -11.80 0.67
N SER A 220 9.69 -10.56 0.20
CA SER A 220 9.47 -10.23 -1.20
C SER A 220 10.77 -9.71 -1.80
N SER A 221 11.21 -10.26 -2.93
CA SER A 221 12.43 -9.81 -3.61
C SER A 221 12.25 -9.70 -5.12
N GLN A 222 12.73 -8.60 -5.71
CA GLN A 222 12.69 -8.36 -7.16
C GLN A 222 11.29 -8.58 -7.76
N SER A 223 10.26 -8.19 -7.02
CA SER A 223 8.87 -8.57 -7.28
C SER A 223 7.96 -7.36 -7.42
N SER A 224 6.75 -7.56 -7.94
CA SER A 224 5.69 -6.55 -7.96
C SER A 224 4.45 -7.10 -7.28
N ILE A 225 3.77 -6.29 -6.48
CA ILE A 225 2.55 -6.65 -5.76
C ILE A 225 1.52 -5.54 -5.95
N SER A 226 0.31 -5.87 -6.42
CA SER A 226 -0.75 -4.88 -6.64
C SER A 226 -2.03 -5.16 -5.86
N ASP A 227 -2.77 -4.09 -5.53
CA ASP A 227 -4.15 -4.13 -5.02
C ASP A 227 -4.30 -4.95 -3.73
N VAL A 228 -3.29 -4.85 -2.85
CA VAL A 228 -3.13 -5.65 -1.63
C VAL A 228 -3.44 -4.85 -0.37
N ASP A 229 -4.10 -5.50 0.58
CA ASP A 229 -4.17 -5.11 1.99
C ASP A 229 -3.10 -5.90 2.74
N LEU A 230 -1.98 -5.26 3.08
CA LEU A 230 -0.85 -5.89 3.76
C LEU A 230 -0.86 -5.54 5.24
N VAL A 231 -1.15 -6.53 6.07
CA VAL A 231 -0.99 -6.48 7.52
C VAL A 231 0.30 -7.18 7.91
N CYS A 232 1.24 -6.46 8.51
CA CYS A 232 2.52 -7.01 8.95
C CYS A 232 2.70 -6.92 10.47
N PHE A 233 2.24 -7.96 11.17
CA PHE A 233 2.43 -8.13 12.61
C PHE A 233 3.64 -9.00 12.97
N GLY A 234 4.21 -9.69 12.00
CA GLY A 234 5.47 -10.42 12.10
C GLY A 234 6.65 -9.63 11.54
N THR A 235 7.47 -10.29 10.72
CA THR A 235 8.59 -9.66 10.00
C THR A 235 8.33 -9.63 8.51
N CYS A 236 8.32 -8.45 7.90
CA CYS A 236 8.19 -8.29 6.45
C CYS A 236 9.43 -7.61 5.89
N THR A 237 10.02 -8.20 4.86
CA THR A 237 11.10 -7.60 4.08
C THR A 237 10.66 -7.46 2.64
N LEU A 238 10.64 -6.23 2.13
CA LEU A 238 10.46 -5.92 0.72
C LEU A 238 11.81 -5.44 0.17
N ASN A 239 12.36 -6.14 -0.82
CA ASN A 239 13.70 -5.89 -1.35
C ASN A 239 13.68 -5.83 -2.86
N GLN A 240 13.84 -4.65 -3.44
CA GLN A 240 13.56 -4.40 -4.86
C GLN A 240 12.13 -4.82 -5.21
N THR A 241 11.18 -4.48 -4.35
CA THR A 241 9.76 -4.78 -4.57
C THR A 241 9.02 -3.51 -4.93
N THR A 242 8.21 -3.58 -5.98
CA THR A 242 7.23 -2.54 -6.30
C THR A 242 5.88 -2.90 -5.69
N MET A 243 5.31 -1.99 -4.92
CA MET A 243 3.90 -2.04 -4.50
C MET A 243 3.11 -1.02 -5.30
N GLN A 244 1.96 -1.44 -5.82
CA GLN A 244 1.10 -0.58 -6.62
C GLN A 244 -0.34 -0.67 -6.14
N SER A 245 -0.97 0.47 -5.81
CA SER A 245 -2.36 0.48 -5.33
C SER A 245 -2.58 -0.40 -4.11
N PHE A 246 -2.29 0.10 -2.92
CA PHE A 246 -2.33 -0.70 -1.70
C PHE A 246 -2.99 0.06 -0.56
N GLU A 247 -3.61 -0.66 0.37
CA GLU A 247 -3.99 -0.06 1.65
C GLU A 247 -2.72 0.23 2.45
N PRO A 248 -2.65 1.32 3.24
CA PRO A 248 -1.50 1.59 4.08
C PRO A 248 -1.06 0.35 4.84
N ILE A 249 0.23 0.03 4.80
CA ILE A 249 0.73 -1.21 5.42
C ILE A 249 0.57 -1.09 6.93
N ASP A 250 -0.23 -1.98 7.52
CA ASP A 250 -0.56 -1.96 8.94
C ASP A 250 0.45 -2.75 9.78
N LEU A 251 1.11 -2.10 10.73
CA LEU A 251 2.01 -2.73 11.70
C LEU A 251 1.41 -2.74 13.11
N SER A 252 1.54 -3.89 13.79
CA SER A 252 1.30 -3.99 15.23
C SER A 252 2.42 -3.29 16.02
N ASP A 253 2.29 -3.23 17.35
CA ASP A 253 3.32 -2.70 18.25
C ASP A 253 4.59 -3.57 18.36
N SER A 254 4.65 -4.67 17.62
CA SER A 254 5.77 -5.61 17.53
C SER A 254 6.14 -5.97 16.09
N GLY A 255 5.40 -5.45 15.11
CA GLY A 255 5.66 -5.66 13.69
C GLY A 255 6.96 -5.00 13.25
N ILE A 256 7.68 -5.67 12.35
CA ILE A 256 8.91 -5.16 11.76
C ILE A 256 8.75 -5.17 10.25
N ILE A 257 8.92 -4.00 9.63
CA ILE A 257 9.02 -3.89 8.17
C ILE A 257 10.38 -3.36 7.78
N THR A 258 10.98 -3.97 6.76
CA THR A 258 12.23 -3.53 6.16
C THR A 258 12.02 -3.35 4.67
N LEU A 259 12.25 -2.13 4.19
CA LEU A 259 12.16 -1.73 2.79
C LEU A 259 13.56 -1.45 2.27
N ILE A 260 13.96 -2.20 1.24
CA ILE A 260 15.28 -2.10 0.60
C ILE A 260 15.05 -1.84 -0.88
N ASP A 261 15.56 -0.72 -1.39
CA ASP A 261 15.51 -0.33 -2.81
C ASP A 261 14.12 -0.57 -3.44
N SER A 262 13.06 -0.30 -2.68
CA SER A 262 11.68 -0.64 -3.04
C SER A 262 10.90 0.59 -3.49
N ASN A 263 9.81 0.39 -4.22
CA ASN A 263 8.96 1.48 -4.69
C ASN A 263 7.52 1.25 -4.25
N LEU A 264 7.05 2.03 -3.30
CA LEU A 264 5.66 2.05 -2.89
C LEU A 264 4.97 3.16 -3.67
N ASN A 265 4.01 2.79 -4.52
CA ASN A 265 3.27 3.75 -5.35
C ASN A 265 1.75 3.54 -5.22
N GLY A 266 1.04 4.61 -4.87
CA GLY A 266 -0.41 4.62 -4.85
C GLY A 266 -1.00 3.99 -3.59
N SER A 267 -0.51 4.40 -2.42
CA SER A 267 -1.29 4.20 -1.19
C SER A 267 -2.68 4.83 -1.34
N ILE A 268 -3.69 4.10 -0.90
CA ILE A 268 -5.10 4.52 -0.95
C ILE A 268 -5.40 5.57 0.13
N ASP A 269 -4.58 5.65 1.19
CA ASP A 269 -4.67 6.68 2.22
C ASP A 269 -3.48 7.66 2.19
N ASP A 270 -3.48 8.65 3.08
CA ASP A 270 -2.43 9.67 3.17
C ASP A 270 -1.17 9.14 3.87
N GLU A 271 -1.04 7.82 4.02
CA GLU A 271 0.13 7.15 4.57
C GLU A 271 0.49 5.91 3.76
N ASP A 272 1.77 5.68 3.46
CA ASP A 272 2.22 4.39 2.91
C ASP A 272 2.22 3.29 3.99
N ILE A 273 2.51 3.64 5.26
CA ILE A 273 2.59 2.70 6.39
C ILE A 273 1.93 3.32 7.63
N LYS A 274 1.08 2.55 8.30
CA LYS A 274 0.50 2.88 9.60
C LYS A 274 1.03 1.93 10.65
N SER A 275 1.54 2.46 11.75
CA SER A 275 2.20 1.63 12.78
C SER A 275 1.76 2.00 14.17
N LEU A 276 1.68 1.01 15.07
CA LEU A 276 1.55 1.28 16.50
C LEU A 276 2.91 1.54 17.16
N SER A 277 2.90 2.35 18.22
CA SER A 277 4.07 2.66 19.05
C SER A 277 4.72 1.38 19.59
N GLY A 278 5.84 0.99 19.00
CA GLY A 278 6.58 -0.24 19.31
C GLY A 278 7.06 -0.98 18.06
N ALA A 279 6.40 -0.74 16.92
CA ALA A 279 6.82 -1.24 15.61
C ALA A 279 8.21 -0.72 15.21
N GLU A 280 8.86 -1.45 14.31
CA GLU A 280 10.12 -1.06 13.68
C GLU A 280 9.92 -0.86 12.17
N VAL A 281 10.14 0.37 11.71
CA VAL A 281 10.08 0.74 10.28
C VAL A 281 11.49 1.05 9.79
N ASN A 282 12.06 0.11 9.04
CA ASN A 282 13.38 0.26 8.43
C ASN A 282 13.22 0.68 6.96
N TRP A 283 13.23 1.99 6.72
CA TRP A 283 13.12 2.59 5.40
C TRP A 283 14.50 2.96 4.86
N ASP A 284 14.99 2.29 3.83
CA ASP A 284 16.31 2.62 3.26
C ASP A 284 16.29 3.90 2.39
N ALA A 285 17.47 4.48 2.17
CA ALA A 285 17.57 5.77 1.46
C ALA A 285 17.20 5.71 -0.03
N THR A 286 17.16 4.50 -0.61
CA THR A 286 16.83 4.26 -2.02
C THR A 286 15.35 3.98 -2.23
N THR A 287 14.61 3.63 -1.17
CA THR A 287 13.18 3.35 -1.22
C THR A 287 12.38 4.63 -1.44
N THR A 288 11.47 4.59 -2.40
CA THR A 288 10.50 5.65 -2.70
C THR A 288 9.11 5.30 -2.19
N GLY A 289 8.38 6.32 -1.73
CA GLY A 289 6.98 6.21 -1.31
C GLY A 289 6.05 6.89 -2.30
N SER A 290 4.75 6.89 -2.02
CA SER A 290 3.73 7.41 -2.94
C SER A 290 3.90 8.90 -3.24
N GLY A 291 4.51 9.65 -2.32
CA GLY A 291 4.86 11.06 -2.51
C GLY A 291 3.67 12.02 -2.28
N GLY A 292 3.87 13.30 -2.61
CA GLY A 292 2.82 14.32 -2.46
C GLY A 292 2.41 14.55 -1.00
N ASN A 293 1.12 14.41 -0.71
CA ASN A 293 0.55 14.52 0.63
C ASN A 293 0.66 13.21 1.44
N THR A 294 1.11 12.12 0.82
CA THR A 294 1.23 10.82 1.49
C THR A 294 2.51 10.75 2.31
N ASP A 295 2.37 10.63 3.63
CA ASP A 295 3.47 10.36 4.54
C ASP A 295 4.04 8.96 4.28
N ARG A 296 5.37 8.81 4.30
CA ARG A 296 6.01 7.50 4.13
C ARG A 296 5.64 6.53 5.25
N TRP A 297 5.50 7.04 6.47
CA TRP A 297 4.98 6.27 7.58
C TRP A 297 4.51 7.18 8.72
N ILE A 298 3.55 6.69 9.48
CA ILE A 298 3.13 7.25 10.77
C ILE A 298 3.26 6.21 11.88
N ILE A 299 3.60 6.68 13.09
CA ILE A 299 3.53 5.88 14.31
C ILE A 299 2.46 6.48 15.22
N GLU A 300 1.44 5.70 15.52
CA GLU A 300 0.34 6.05 16.40
C GLU A 300 0.56 5.54 17.82
N ARG A 301 0.04 6.29 18.79
CA ARG A 301 -0.05 5.86 20.18
C ARG A 301 -1.49 5.83 20.64
N ILE A 302 -1.95 4.64 21.01
CA ILE A 302 -3.31 4.39 21.49
C ILE A 302 -3.30 4.17 23.00
N GLY A 303 -4.34 4.66 23.68
CA GLY A 303 -4.65 4.26 25.05
C GLY A 303 -3.70 4.78 26.13
N GLN A 304 -2.91 5.82 25.82
CA GLN A 304 -2.05 6.46 26.82
C GLN A 304 -2.91 7.07 27.93
N LYS A 305 -2.52 6.86 29.19
CA LYS A 305 -3.27 7.34 30.36
C LYS A 305 -2.50 8.39 31.12
N VAL A 306 -3.22 9.43 31.55
CA VAL A 306 -2.76 10.35 32.58
C VAL A 306 -3.51 10.03 33.87
N THR A 307 -2.76 9.84 34.95
CA THR A 307 -3.31 9.48 36.26
C THR A 307 -2.97 10.55 37.28
N THR A 308 -3.95 10.87 38.11
CA THR A 308 -3.84 11.83 39.22
C THR A 308 -4.40 11.17 40.49
N PRO A 309 -3.99 11.62 41.68
CA PRO A 309 -4.48 11.02 42.94
C PRO A 309 -5.92 11.43 43.28
N LEU A 310 -6.55 12.33 42.53
CA LEU A 310 -7.86 12.89 42.81
C LEU A 310 -8.78 12.79 41.57
N PRO A 311 -10.09 12.56 41.75
CA PRO A 311 -11.03 12.70 40.67
C PRO A 311 -11.26 14.17 40.31
N GLY A 312 -11.68 14.45 39.07
CA GLY A 312 -12.08 15.79 38.64
C GLY A 312 -10.93 16.79 38.50
N VAL A 313 -9.69 16.31 38.34
CA VAL A 313 -8.52 17.17 38.08
C VAL A 313 -8.56 17.62 36.62
N LEU A 314 -8.42 18.92 36.40
CA LEU A 314 -8.30 19.53 35.09
C LEU A 314 -6.82 19.52 34.66
N ILE A 315 -6.55 18.99 33.47
CA ILE A 315 -5.21 18.86 32.90
C ILE A 315 -5.20 19.57 31.55
N GLN A 316 -4.28 20.49 31.36
CA GLN A 316 -4.04 21.14 30.07
C GLN A 316 -2.91 20.40 29.34
N LEU A 317 -3.27 19.81 28.21
CA LEU A 317 -2.36 19.14 27.28
C LEU A 317 -2.12 20.07 26.08
N VAL A 318 -0.88 20.16 25.62
CA VAL A 318 -0.48 21.00 24.48
C VAL A 318 0.49 20.24 23.58
N GLU A 319 0.58 20.67 22.31
CA GLU A 319 1.47 20.10 21.28
C GLU A 319 1.22 18.60 21.04
N LEU A 320 -0.06 18.20 21.08
CA LEU A 320 -0.48 16.82 20.86
C LEU A 320 -0.49 16.48 19.36
N GLY A 321 0.25 15.43 19.02
CA GLY A 321 0.27 14.78 17.71
C GLY A 321 0.58 15.68 16.51
N TYR A 322 0.21 15.18 15.32
CA TYR A 322 0.56 15.77 14.02
C TYR A 322 0.19 17.26 13.89
N TRP A 323 -0.98 17.66 14.40
CA TRP A 323 -1.48 19.03 14.32
C TRP A 323 -1.09 19.93 15.50
N ASN A 324 -0.23 19.46 16.41
CA ASN A 324 0.17 20.19 17.63
C ASN A 324 -1.03 20.68 18.46
N GLU A 325 -2.04 19.84 18.63
CA GLU A 325 -3.30 20.24 19.27
C GLU A 325 -3.14 20.58 20.75
N SER A 326 -4.00 21.47 21.24
CA SER A 326 -4.10 21.82 22.66
C SER A 326 -5.50 21.57 23.21
N LYS A 327 -5.60 20.90 24.35
CA LYS A 327 -6.87 20.50 24.96
C LYS A 327 -6.81 20.51 26.49
N THR A 328 -7.90 20.97 27.11
CA THR A 328 -8.13 20.76 28.55
C THR A 328 -9.03 19.54 28.76
N VAL A 329 -8.61 18.64 29.64
CA VAL A 329 -9.31 17.39 29.95
C VAL A 329 -9.54 17.28 31.46
N THR A 330 -10.54 16.51 31.87
CA THR A 330 -10.88 16.28 33.28
C THR A 330 -10.72 14.80 33.61
N THR A 331 -10.07 14.47 34.73
CA THR A 331 -9.98 13.08 35.18
C THR A 331 -11.31 12.54 35.68
N ASP A 332 -11.54 11.24 35.46
CA ASP A 332 -12.73 10.51 35.89
C ASP A 332 -12.79 10.30 37.42
N SER A 333 -13.76 9.51 37.89
CA SER A 333 -13.94 9.19 39.32
C SER A 333 -12.75 8.44 39.94
N ASN A 334 -11.88 7.84 39.13
CA ASN A 334 -10.67 7.15 39.56
C ASN A 334 -9.41 8.01 39.41
N GLY A 335 -9.55 9.29 39.04
CA GLY A 335 -8.44 10.18 38.79
C GLY A 335 -7.71 9.89 37.48
N MET A 336 -8.35 9.24 36.52
CA MET A 336 -7.75 8.84 35.24
C MET A 336 -8.33 9.60 34.06
N PHE A 337 -7.49 9.88 33.07
CA PHE A 337 -7.91 10.29 31.73
C PHE A 337 -7.16 9.44 30.70
N THR A 338 -7.88 8.88 29.71
CA THR A 338 -7.26 8.14 28.60
C THR A 338 -7.28 9.02 27.36
N LEU A 339 -6.11 9.23 26.77
CA LEU A 339 -5.99 9.97 25.52
C LEU A 339 -6.54 9.13 24.36
N PRO A 340 -7.17 9.77 23.35
CA PRO A 340 -7.48 9.10 22.09
C PRO A 340 -6.21 8.68 21.34
N SER A 341 -6.36 7.89 20.27
CA SER A 341 -5.27 7.66 19.31
C SER A 341 -4.76 9.00 18.78
N ARG A 342 -3.47 9.06 18.50
CA ARG A 342 -2.81 10.18 17.84
C ARG A 342 -1.50 9.71 17.22
N ILE A 343 -1.10 10.37 16.14
CA ILE A 343 0.22 10.24 15.51
C ILE A 343 1.25 10.88 16.44
N ILE A 344 2.31 10.15 16.79
CA ILE A 344 3.38 10.61 17.68
C ILE A 344 4.73 10.79 16.99
N GLN A 345 4.92 10.13 15.84
CA GLN A 345 6.09 10.24 14.98
C GLN A 345 5.63 10.00 13.55
N TRP A 346 6.26 10.64 12.58
CA TRP A 346 5.97 10.43 11.16
C TRP A 346 7.20 10.76 10.32
N MET A 347 7.25 10.22 9.10
CA MET A 347 8.18 10.65 8.07
C MET A 347 7.36 11.13 6.88
N ASP A 348 7.55 12.39 6.51
CA ASP A 348 6.79 12.97 5.40
C ASP A 348 7.23 12.41 4.04
N SER A 349 6.50 12.77 2.99
CA SER A 349 6.78 12.37 1.61
C SER A 349 8.21 12.72 1.16
N SER A 350 8.77 13.82 1.68
CA SER A 350 10.14 14.28 1.39
C SER A 350 11.23 13.48 2.12
N GLY A 351 10.84 12.64 3.08
CA GLY A 351 11.74 11.84 3.90
C GLY A 351 12.23 12.55 5.15
N GLU A 352 11.63 13.68 5.53
CA GLU A 352 11.93 14.35 6.80
C GLU A 352 11.17 13.69 7.94
N ALA A 353 11.89 13.31 9.00
CA ALA A 353 11.33 12.65 10.16
C ALA A 353 10.94 13.67 11.25
N HIS A 354 9.72 13.52 11.76
CA HIS A 354 9.09 14.42 12.72
C HIS A 354 8.63 13.65 13.97
N ASN A 355 8.45 14.37 15.06
CA ASN A 355 7.99 13.82 16.35
C ASN A 355 7.02 14.80 17.02
N GLU A 356 6.03 14.26 17.75
CA GLU A 356 5.21 15.09 18.62
C GLU A 356 6.05 15.73 19.74
N SER A 357 5.63 16.92 20.20
CA SER A 357 6.24 17.62 21.35
C SER A 357 5.28 17.69 22.55
N ALA A 358 4.37 16.72 22.63
CA ALA A 358 3.28 16.70 23.59
C ALA A 358 3.74 16.87 25.05
N ARG A 359 3.11 17.79 25.77
CA ARG A 359 3.36 18.00 27.21
C ARG A 359 2.11 18.37 27.99
N ILE A 360 2.19 18.15 29.30
CA ILE A 360 1.26 18.75 30.27
C ILE A 360 1.74 20.17 30.56
N GLU A 361 0.92 21.16 30.25
CA GLU A 361 1.24 22.57 30.52
C GLU A 361 0.75 23.01 31.90
N ASN A 362 -0.44 22.54 32.31
CA ASN A 362 -1.05 22.95 33.57
C ASN A 362 -1.86 21.81 34.19
N ILE A 363 -1.92 21.79 35.52
CA ILE A 363 -2.75 20.88 36.32
C ILE A 363 -3.47 21.72 37.36
N SER A 364 -4.79 21.67 37.39
CA SER A 364 -5.60 22.40 38.35
C SER A 364 -6.70 21.52 38.94
N PHE A 365 -7.06 21.78 40.19
CA PHE A 365 -8.13 21.06 40.88
C PHE A 365 -8.83 22.02 41.83
N ASN A 366 -10.15 21.86 41.94
CA ASN A 366 -10.93 22.62 42.90
C ASN A 366 -10.91 21.87 44.24
N ARG A 367 -10.32 22.49 45.25
CA ARG A 367 -10.49 22.02 46.63
C ARG A 367 -11.89 22.43 47.07
N ALA A 368 -12.79 21.46 47.25
CA ALA A 368 -14.04 21.76 47.96
C ALA A 368 -13.67 22.32 49.34
N SER A 369 -14.12 23.54 49.63
CA SER A 369 -13.88 24.17 50.92
C SER A 369 -14.61 23.37 51.98
N ALA A 370 -13.85 22.66 52.81
CA ALA A 370 -14.37 22.07 54.04
C ALA A 370 -14.67 23.21 55.01
N TRP A 371 -15.95 23.56 55.16
CA TRP A 371 -16.48 24.38 56.25
C TRP A 371 -17.65 23.64 56.89
#